data_AF-B8L7H0-F1
#
_entry.id   AF-B8L7H0-F1
#
_cell.length_a   1.000
_cell.length_b   1.000
_cell.length_c   1.000
_cell.angle_alpha   90.00
_cell.angle_beta   90.00
_cell.angle_gamma   90.00
#
_symmetry.space_group_name_H-M   'P 1'
#
loop_
_entity.id
_entity.type
_entity.pdbx_description
1 polymer ?
#
loop_
_entity_poly.entity_id
_entity_poly.type
_entity_poly.pdbx_seq_one_letter_code
_entity_poly.pdbx_strand_id
1 'polypeptide(L)'
;MVKVIPSGMLRVSSTDSLLAATLQGLGLAYCLELRVQDEISSGALEVVMPDWASMGAPFMLYYPTRRQSLPGLKGLAEVIRTQMIDAC
;
A
#
# COMPACT_ATOMS: atom_id res chain seq x y z
N MET A 1 26.61 -0.46 -1.24
CA MET A 1 25.70 0.71 -1.30
C MET A 1 25.70 1.21 -2.74
N VAL A 2 24.65 0.92 -3.52
CA VAL A 2 24.55 1.34 -4.93
C VAL A 2 23.90 2.72 -4.96
N LYS A 3 24.62 3.73 -5.47
CA LYS A 3 24.11 5.09 -5.62
C LYS A 3 23.59 5.27 -7.04
N VAL A 4 22.28 5.35 -7.20
CA VAL A 4 21.64 5.66 -8.49
C VAL A 4 21.33 7.15 -8.54
N ILE A 5 21.82 7.85 -9.56
CA ILE A 5 21.51 9.26 -9.83
C ILE A 5 20.63 9.30 -11.07
N PRO A 6 19.31 9.51 -10.95
CA PRO A 6 18.43 9.58 -12.11
C PRO A 6 18.66 10.86 -12.92
N SER A 7 18.42 10.79 -14.23
CA SER A 7 18.59 11.93 -15.16
C SER A 7 17.57 13.06 -14.94
N GLY A 8 16.52 12.81 -14.16
CA GLY A 8 15.51 13.79 -13.75
C GLY A 8 14.84 13.37 -12.44
N MET A 9 14.21 14.31 -11.74
CA MET A 9 13.54 14.06 -10.46
C MET A 9 12.04 14.28 -10.61
N LEU A 10 11.27 13.20 -10.68
CA LEU A 10 9.82 13.24 -10.54
C LEU A 10 9.46 13.00 -9.07
N ARG A 11 8.77 13.95 -8.45
CA ARG A 11 8.16 13.78 -7.12
C ARG A 11 6.66 13.98 -7.24
N VAL A 12 5.92 12.99 -6.77
CA VAL A 12 4.46 12.97 -6.74
C VAL A 12 4.01 12.64 -5.33
N SER A 13 2.92 13.26 -4.90
CA SER A 13 2.38 13.14 -3.54
C SER A 13 1.25 12.10 -3.41
N SER A 14 0.80 11.52 -4.53
CA SER A 14 -0.26 10.51 -4.56
C SER A 14 0.28 9.18 -5.08
N THR A 15 -0.25 8.08 -4.54
CA THR A 15 0.08 6.74 -4.99
C THR A 15 -0.34 6.50 -6.43
N ASP A 16 -1.52 6.97 -6.86
CA ASP A 16 -1.98 6.74 -8.23
C ASP A 16 -1.10 7.44 -9.28
N SER A 17 -0.64 8.67 -9.02
CA SER A 17 0.28 9.35 -9.94
C SER A 17 1.67 8.70 -9.94
N LEU A 18 2.12 8.16 -8.81
CA LEU A 18 3.35 7.37 -8.72
C LEU A 18 3.25 6.10 -9.57
N LEU A 19 2.17 5.34 -9.43
CA LEU A 19 1.94 4.11 -10.19
C LEU A 19 1.83 4.39 -11.70
N ALA A 20 1.09 5.42 -12.10
CA ALA A 20 0.97 5.80 -13.50
C ALA A 20 2.33 6.11 -14.15
N ALA A 21 3.26 6.73 -13.40
CA ALA A 21 4.62 7.00 -13.88
C ALA A 21 5.49 5.73 -13.92
N THR A 22 5.40 4.88 -12.89
CA THR A 22 6.16 3.62 -12.81
C THR A 22 5.74 2.64 -13.90
N LEU A 23 4.45 2.52 -14.19
CA LEU A 23 3.93 1.69 -15.29
C LEU A 23 4.40 2.17 -16.67
N GLN A 24 4.77 3.45 -16.80
CA GLN A 24 5.40 4.00 -18.02
C GLN A 24 6.92 3.83 -18.04
N GLY A 25 7.51 3.16 -17.05
CA GLY A 25 8.96 2.91 -16.97
C GLY A 25 9.77 4.13 -16.50
N LEU A 26 9.13 5.13 -15.87
CA LEU A 26 9.81 6.36 -15.46
C LEU A 26 10.60 6.24 -14.14
N GLY A 27 10.51 5.10 -13.43
CA GLY A 27 11.26 4.89 -12.19
C GLY A 27 10.69 3.80 -11.29
N LEU A 28 11.01 3.88 -9.99
CA LEU A 28 10.55 2.95 -8.95
C LEU A 28 9.42 3.56 -8.12
N ALA A 29 8.47 2.72 -7.71
CA ALA A 29 7.43 3.10 -6.76
C ALA A 29 7.65 2.40 -5.41
N TYR A 30 7.43 3.13 -4.32
CA TYR A 30 7.28 2.55 -2.99
C TYR A 30 5.83 2.74 -2.56
N CYS A 31 5.07 1.65 -2.47
CA CYS A 31 3.63 1.66 -2.22
C CYS A 31 3.18 0.37 -1.52
N LEU A 32 1.90 0.30 -1.17
CA LEU A 32 1.31 -0.89 -0.55
C LEU A 32 1.23 -2.03 -1.56
N GLU A 33 1.78 -3.20 -1.22
CA GLU A 33 1.77 -4.38 -2.09
C GLU A 33 0.35 -4.79 -2.50
N LEU A 34 -0.60 -4.78 -1.55
CA LEU A 34 -2.01 -5.09 -1.81
C LEU A 34 -2.63 -4.20 -2.91
N ARG A 35 -2.12 -2.97 -3.10
CA ARG A 35 -2.63 -2.05 -4.12
C ARG A 35 -2.17 -2.42 -5.53
N VAL A 36 -1.06 -3.17 -5.67
CA VAL A 36 -0.40 -3.46 -6.94
C VAL A 36 -0.34 -4.95 -7.28
N GLN A 37 -1.10 -5.79 -6.58
CA GLN A 37 -1.10 -7.24 -6.81
C GLN A 37 -1.47 -7.62 -8.24
N ASP A 38 -2.40 -6.89 -8.87
CA ASP A 38 -2.82 -7.16 -10.25
C ASP A 38 -1.70 -6.82 -11.25
N GLU A 39 -1.02 -5.69 -11.03
CA GLU A 39 0.10 -5.26 -11.85
C GLU A 39 1.33 -6.16 -11.68
N ILE A 40 1.56 -6.68 -10.47
CA ILE A 40 2.63 -7.67 -10.23
C ILE A 40 2.29 -9.01 -10.87
N SER A 41 1.08 -9.52 -10.66
CA SER A 41 0.66 -10.82 -11.20
C SER A 41 0.58 -10.85 -12.73
N SER A 42 0.25 -9.71 -13.36
CA SER A 42 0.30 -9.54 -14.82
C SER A 42 1.72 -9.33 -15.37
N GLY A 43 2.71 -9.10 -14.51
CA GLY A 43 4.09 -8.79 -14.90
C GLY A 43 4.29 -7.35 -15.40
N ALA A 44 3.29 -6.48 -15.23
CA ALA A 44 3.43 -5.05 -15.52
C ALA A 44 4.34 -4.33 -14.51
N LEU A 45 4.42 -4.85 -13.28
CA LEU A 45 5.34 -4.42 -12.23
C LEU A 45 6.14 -5.61 -11.70
N GLU A 46 7.35 -5.32 -11.20
CA GLU A 46 8.22 -6.29 -10.54
C GLU A 46 8.67 -5.75 -9.19
N VAL A 47 8.68 -6.60 -8.16
CA VAL A 47 9.20 -6.25 -6.84
C VAL A 47 10.73 -6.22 -6.89
N VAL A 48 11.28 -5.05 -6.63
CA VAL A 48 12.74 -4.87 -6.49
C VAL A 48 13.12 -4.67 -5.03
N MET A 49 14.28 -5.21 -4.63
CA MET A 49 14.83 -5.08 -3.27
C MET A 49 13.87 -5.57 -2.15
N PRO A 50 13.41 -6.84 -2.18
CA PRO A 50 12.46 -7.37 -1.20
C PRO A 50 12.98 -7.24 0.25
N ASP A 51 14.29 -7.35 0.47
CA ASP A 51 14.92 -7.23 1.79
C ASP A 51 14.81 -5.82 2.41
N TRP A 52 14.41 -4.83 1.62
CA TRP A 52 14.26 -3.43 2.04
C TRP A 52 12.79 -3.02 2.21
N ALA A 53 11.86 -3.97 2.07
CA ALA A 53 10.45 -3.72 2.32
C ALA A 53 10.21 -3.40 3.80
N SER A 54 9.42 -2.36 4.09
CA SER A 54 9.01 -2.10 5.46
C SER A 54 7.90 -3.07 5.83
N MET A 55 8.12 -3.87 6.88
CA MET A 55 7.06 -4.67 7.49
C MET A 55 5.98 -3.82 8.18
N GLY A 56 6.23 -2.51 8.34
CA GLY A 56 5.25 -1.53 8.81
C GLY A 56 4.59 -1.85 10.15
N ALA A 57 3.70 -0.97 10.59
CA ALA A 57 2.67 -1.34 11.55
C ALA A 57 1.44 -1.81 10.74
N PRO A 58 0.63 -2.75 11.26
CA PRO A 58 -0.60 -3.13 10.59
C PRO A 58 -1.58 -1.95 10.53
N PHE A 59 -2.55 -2.04 9.61
CA PHE A 59 -3.64 -1.08 9.56
C PHE A 59 -4.43 -1.08 10.87
N MET A 60 -4.70 0.11 11.41
CA MET A 60 -5.41 0.30 12.67
C MET A 60 -6.73 1.01 12.42
N LEU A 61 -7.83 0.48 12.95
CA LEU A 61 -9.12 1.15 12.98
C LEU A 61 -9.26 1.92 14.29
N TYR A 62 -9.24 3.24 14.24
CA TYR A 62 -9.36 4.10 15.41
C TYR A 62 -10.79 4.58 15.63
N TYR A 63 -11.37 4.28 16.80
CA TYR A 63 -12.69 4.77 17.19
C TYR A 63 -12.82 4.95 18.72
N PRO A 64 -13.64 5.90 19.21
CA PRO A 64 -13.78 6.17 20.63
C PRO A 64 -14.58 5.09 21.36
N THR A 65 -14.05 4.60 22.49
CA THR A 65 -14.68 3.53 23.29
C THR A 65 -15.84 4.00 24.18
N ARG A 66 -15.88 5.28 24.57
CA ARG A 66 -16.58 5.72 25.80
C ARG A 66 -18.02 6.21 25.65
N ARG A 67 -18.61 6.27 24.45
CA ARG A 67 -19.91 6.95 24.26
C ARG A 67 -20.97 6.14 23.51
N GLN A 68 -21.05 4.84 23.79
CA GLN A 68 -21.88 3.86 23.06
C GLN A 68 -21.13 3.36 21.83
N SER A 69 -20.50 2.20 21.96
CA SER A 69 -20.08 1.42 20.81
C SER A 69 -21.34 1.03 20.02
N LEU A 70 -21.71 1.84 19.03
CA LEU A 70 -22.86 1.58 18.17
C LEU A 70 -22.72 0.15 17.63
N PRO A 71 -23.71 -0.73 17.82
CA PRO A 71 -23.64 -2.12 17.35
C PRO A 71 -23.24 -2.22 15.88
N GLY A 72 -23.69 -1.27 15.05
CA GLY A 72 -23.30 -1.17 13.64
C GLY A 72 -21.81 -0.87 13.43
N LEU A 73 -21.18 -0.03 14.25
CA LEU A 73 -19.73 0.23 14.16
C LEU A 73 -18.92 -1.01 14.56
N LYS A 74 -19.37 -1.75 15.57
CA LYS A 74 -18.73 -3.04 15.92
C LYS A 74 -18.87 -4.04 14.79
N GLY A 75 -20.07 -4.16 14.20
CA GLY A 75 -20.31 -5.02 13.05
C GLY A 75 -19.44 -4.65 11.85
N LEU A 76 -19.31 -3.36 11.55
CA LEU A 76 -18.42 -2.88 10.49
C LEU A 76 -16.95 -3.18 10.81
N ALA A 77 -16.50 -2.93 12.04
CA ALA A 77 -15.13 -3.24 12.47
C ALA A 77 -14.82 -4.74 12.39
N GLU A 78 -15.79 -5.60 12.71
CA GLU A 78 -15.71 -7.06 12.53
C GLU A 78 -15.53 -7.42 11.06
N VAL A 79 -16.41 -6.91 10.19
CA VAL A 79 -16.37 -7.19 8.75
C VAL A 79 -15.03 -6.74 8.14
N ILE A 80 -14.60 -5.50 8.44
CA ILE A 80 -13.31 -4.98 7.97
C ILE A 80 -12.17 -5.87 8.43
N ARG A 81 -12.15 -6.27 9.71
CA ARG A 81 -11.09 -7.13 10.25
C ARG A 81 -11.05 -8.48 9.55
N THR A 82 -12.20 -9.14 9.38
CA THR A 82 -12.25 -10.45 8.72
C THR A 82 -11.76 -10.34 7.27
N GLN A 83 -12.28 -9.37 6.51
CA GLN A 83 -11.91 -9.19 5.11
C GLN A 83 -10.45 -8.78 4.90
N MET A 84 -9.87 -7.98 5.81
CA MET A 84 -8.47 -7.58 5.71
C MET A 84 -7.50 -8.69 6.10
N ILE A 85 -7.90 -9.63 6.97
CA ILE A 85 -7.09 -10.81 7.29
C ILE A 85 -7.03 -11.73 6.07
N ASP A 86 -8.14 -11.91 5.36
CA ASP A 86 -8.22 -12.78 4.17
C ASP A 86 -7.48 -12.22 2.94
N ALA A 87 -7.10 -10.93 2.97
CA ALA A 87 -6.38 -10.24 1.90
C ALA A 87 -4.84 -10.21 2.09
N CYS A 88 -4.34 -10.67 3.25
CA CYS A 88 -2.92 -10.88 3.55
C CYS A 88 -2.49 -12.30 3.23
#